data_AF-A0A2U1S2J4-F1
#
_entry.id   AF-A0A2U1S2J4-F1
#
_cell.length_a   1.000
_cell.length_b   1.000
_cell.length_c   1.000
_cell.angle_alpha   90.00
_cell.angle_beta   90.00
_cell.angle_gamma   90.00
#
_symmetry.space_group_name_H-M   'P 1'
#
loop_
_entity.id
_entity.type
_entity.pdbx_description
1 polymer ?
#
loop_
_entity_poly.entity_id
_entity_poly.type
_entity_poly.pdbx_seq_one_letter_code
_entity_poly.pdbx_strand_id
1 'polypeptide(L)'
;MPKTDMKNLHVPLPQPLYRRLRAEAKRAHRPATVLAREAIDVWLAQQHRASVHQELASYARKVAGTSDDLDADLEAASVEHVLDAGENPERTADQ
;
A
#
# COMPACT_ATOMS: atom_id res chain seq x y z
N MET A 1 -4.40 -19.33 -26.96
CA MET A 1 -3.84 -18.45 -25.91
C MET A 1 -4.06 -17.01 -26.35
N PRO A 2 -4.72 -16.16 -25.55
CA PRO A 2 -4.95 -14.78 -25.97
C PRO A 2 -3.59 -14.08 -26.14
N LYS A 3 -3.39 -13.43 -27.28
CA LYS A 3 -2.21 -12.62 -27.55
C LYS A 3 -2.26 -11.43 -26.59
N THR A 4 -1.25 -11.28 -25.73
CA THR A 4 -1.06 -10.05 -24.95
C THR A 4 -0.70 -8.94 -25.92
N ASP A 5 -1.57 -7.93 -26.05
CA ASP A 5 -1.31 -6.75 -26.88
C ASP A 5 -0.19 -5.92 -26.24
N MET A 6 1.05 -6.21 -26.62
CA MET A 6 2.22 -5.46 -26.19
C MET A 6 2.41 -4.23 -27.08
N LYS A 7 2.46 -3.04 -26.45
CA LYS A 7 2.82 -1.79 -27.12
C LYS A 7 4.27 -1.45 -26.82
N ASN A 8 5.02 -1.03 -27.84
CA ASN A 8 6.41 -0.60 -27.67
C ASN A 8 6.46 0.84 -27.16
N LEU A 9 7.22 1.07 -26.09
CA LEU A 9 7.52 2.38 -25.54
C LEU A 9 9.03 2.63 -25.66
N HIS A 10 9.42 3.66 -26.38
CA HIS A 10 10.83 4.04 -26.51
C HIS A 10 11.22 5.00 -25.40
N VAL A 11 12.05 4.55 -24.46
CA VAL A 11 12.52 5.35 -23.32
C VAL A 11 14.04 5.42 -23.35
N PRO A 12 14.64 6.54 -23.80
CA PRO A 12 16.07 6.75 -23.70
C PRO A 12 16.50 6.75 -22.23
N LEU A 13 17.43 5.86 -21.87
CA LEU A 13 17.97 5.79 -20.52
C LEU A 13 19.29 6.57 -20.44
N PRO A 14 19.50 7.40 -19.41
CA PRO A 14 20.82 7.95 -19.12
C PRO A 14 21.84 6.82 -18.94
N GLN A 15 23.06 7.03 -19.45
CA GLN A 15 24.12 6.02 -19.44
C GLN A 15 24.35 5.35 -18.06
N PRO A 16 24.33 6.09 -16.92
CA PRO A 16 24.47 5.47 -15.60
C PRO A 16 23.33 4.49 -15.27
N LEU A 17 22.09 4.86 -15.61
CA LEU A 17 20.91 4.03 -15.36
C LEU A 17 20.94 2.77 -16.23
N TYR A 18 21.28 2.93 -17.52
CA TYR A 18 21.44 1.80 -18.43
C TYR A 18 22.48 0.79 -17.91
N ARG A 19 23.65 1.26 -17.46
CA ARG A 19 24.70 0.39 -16.90
C ARG A 19 24.23 -0.36 -15.67
N ARG A 20 23.56 0.32 -14.73
CA ARG A 20 23.00 -0.30 -13.52
C ARG A 20 21.99 -1.39 -13.88
N LEU A 21 21.01 -1.07 -14.73
CA LEU A 21 20.00 -2.04 -15.17
C LEU A 21 20.63 -3.26 -15.84
N ARG A 22 21.65 -3.07 -16.68
CA ARG A 22 22.35 -4.17 -17.37
C ARG A 22 23.17 -5.04 -16.39
N ALA A 23 23.80 -4.43 -15.38
CA ALA A 23 24.52 -5.16 -14.35
C ALA A 23 23.56 -6.02 -13.50
N GLU A 24 22.42 -5.46 -13.11
CA GLU A 24 21.34 -6.16 -12.40
C GLU A 24 20.79 -7.33 -13.22
N ALA A 25 20.49 -7.08 -14.49
CA ALA A 25 20.03 -8.10 -15.44
C ALA A 25 21.02 -9.26 -15.55
N LYS A 26 22.33 -8.95 -15.64
CA LYS A 26 23.39 -9.95 -15.69
C LYS A 26 23.45 -10.76 -14.40
N ARG A 27 23.40 -10.10 -13.23
CA ARG A 27 23.45 -10.78 -11.92
C ARG A 27 22.24 -11.69 -11.71
N ALA A 28 21.06 -11.24 -12.13
CA ALA A 28 19.82 -12.00 -12.00
C ALA A 28 19.66 -13.08 -13.09
N HIS A 29 20.54 -13.14 -14.09
CA HIS A 29 20.39 -13.98 -15.29
C HIS A 29 19.06 -13.77 -16.03
N ARG A 30 18.58 -12.52 -16.09
CA ARG A 30 17.28 -12.16 -16.70
C ARG A 30 17.47 -11.05 -17.74
N PRO A 31 16.62 -10.96 -18.78
CA PRO A 31 16.69 -9.85 -19.72
C PRO A 31 16.45 -8.49 -19.04
N ALA A 32 17.24 -7.49 -19.39
CA ALA A 32 17.12 -6.13 -18.84
C ALA A 32 15.73 -5.51 -19.09
N THR A 33 15.08 -5.86 -20.21
CA THR A 33 13.73 -5.41 -20.55
C THR A 33 12.66 -6.00 -19.63
N VAL A 34 12.86 -7.22 -19.12
CA VAL A 34 11.96 -7.83 -18.14
C VAL A 34 12.06 -7.09 -16.82
N LEU A 35 13.29 -6.87 -16.32
CA LEU A 35 13.50 -6.10 -15.09
C LEU A 35 12.97 -4.67 -15.20
N ALA A 36 13.14 -4.01 -16.36
CA ALA A 36 12.60 -2.68 -16.59
C ALA A 36 11.07 -2.66 -16.50
N ARG A 37 10.38 -3.61 -17.16
CA ARG A 37 8.92 -3.70 -17.09
C ARG A 37 8.44 -3.96 -15.67
N GLU A 38 9.08 -4.86 -14.95
CA GLU A 38 8.73 -5.16 -13.55
C GLU A 38 8.97 -3.97 -12.62
N ALA A 39 10.09 -3.26 -12.80
CA ALA A 39 10.36 -2.07 -12.02
C ALA A 39 9.31 -0.97 -12.25
N ILE A 40 8.88 -0.78 -13.51
CA ILE A 40 7.82 0.16 -13.86
C ILE A 40 6.50 -0.26 -13.24
N ASP A 41 6.13 -1.54 -13.35
CA ASP A 41 4.88 -2.08 -12.79
C ASP A 41 4.80 -1.91 -11.27
N VAL A 42 5.87 -2.29 -10.56
CA VAL A 42 5.99 -2.13 -9.11
C VAL A 42 5.89 -0.65 -8.71
N TRP A 43 6.57 0.24 -9.44
CA TRP A 43 6.51 1.68 -9.16
C TRP A 43 5.11 2.24 -9.37
N LEU A 44 4.43 1.90 -10.47
CA LEU A 44 3.06 2.34 -10.74
C LEU A 44 2.08 1.84 -9.66
N ALA A 45 2.20 0.59 -9.23
CA ALA A 45 1.38 0.03 -8.15
C ALA A 45 1.62 0.75 -6.82
N GLN A 46 2.87 1.13 -6.52
CA GLN A 46 3.20 1.94 -5.34
C GLN A 46 2.57 3.34 -5.42
N GLN A 47 2.68 4.02 -6.57
CA GLN A 47 2.09 5.35 -6.77
C GLN A 47 0.57 5.32 -6.60
N HIS A 48 -0.10 4.29 -7.15
CA HIS A 48 -1.54 4.14 -7.00
C HIS A 48 -1.94 3.94 -5.53
N ARG A 49 -1.27 3.03 -4.80
CA ARG A 49 -1.53 2.82 -3.37
C ARG A 49 -1.33 4.09 -2.55
N ALA A 50 -0.29 4.87 -2.85
CA ALA A 50 -0.05 6.15 -2.19
C ALA A 50 -1.18 7.16 -2.45
N SER A 51 -1.67 7.25 -3.70
CA SER A 51 -2.81 8.12 -4.05
C SER A 51 -4.06 7.75 -3.28
N VAL A 52 -4.43 6.46 -3.31
CA VAL A 52 -5.62 5.95 -2.59
C VAL A 52 -5.52 6.23 -1.10
N HIS A 53 -4.35 5.97 -0.50
CA HIS A 53 -4.13 6.26 0.91
C HIS A 53 -4.30 7.75 1.22
N GLN A 54 -3.77 8.64 0.37
CA GLN A 54 -3.90 10.08 0.55
C GLN A 54 -5.36 10.55 0.44
N GLU A 55 -6.10 10.03 -0.54
CA GLU A 55 -7.52 10.32 -0.72
C GLU A 55 -8.33 9.84 0.49
N LEU A 56 -8.11 8.61 0.94
CA LEU A 56 -8.77 8.05 2.12
C LEU A 56 -8.44 8.87 3.38
N ALA A 57 -7.16 9.21 3.59
CA ALA A 57 -6.76 10.04 4.74
C ALA A 57 -7.37 11.45 4.66
N SER A 58 -7.60 11.98 3.46
CA SER A 58 -8.30 13.25 3.29
C SER A 58 -9.78 13.14 3.60
N TYR A 59 -10.42 12.05 3.17
CA TYR A 59 -11.80 11.76 3.49
C TYR A 59 -11.98 11.56 5.01
N ALA A 60 -11.19 10.69 5.64
CA ALA A 60 -11.24 10.43 7.07
C ALA A 60 -11.10 11.73 7.89
N ARG A 61 -10.13 12.59 7.55
CA ARG A 61 -9.99 13.90 8.21
C ARG A 61 -11.21 14.81 8.04
N LYS A 62 -11.95 14.69 6.93
CA LYS A 62 -13.15 15.47 6.68
C LYS A 62 -14.34 14.95 7.49
N VAL A 63 -14.45 13.63 7.68
CA VAL A 63 -15.57 12.99 8.38
C VAL A 63 -15.30 12.71 9.86
N ALA A 64 -14.07 12.90 10.34
CA ALA A 64 -13.70 12.69 11.73
C ALA A 64 -14.64 13.41 12.70
N GLY A 65 -15.17 12.68 13.68
CA GLY A 65 -16.14 13.17 14.66
C GLY A 65 -17.56 13.42 14.12
N THR A 66 -17.85 13.01 12.88
CA THR A 66 -19.22 12.98 12.34
C THR A 66 -19.82 11.58 12.49
N SER A 67 -21.11 11.43 12.18
CA SER A 67 -21.79 10.12 12.18
C SER A 67 -21.17 9.09 11.22
N ASP A 68 -20.40 9.53 10.23
CA ASP A 68 -19.71 8.64 9.29
C ASP A 68 -18.40 8.09 9.87
N ASP A 69 -17.91 8.64 10.98
CA ASP A 69 -16.70 8.23 11.71
C ASP A 69 -17.06 7.51 13.02
N LEU A 70 -18.17 7.89 13.66
CA LEU A 70 -18.63 7.36 14.94
C LEU A 70 -19.68 6.27 14.74
N ASP A 71 -19.41 5.08 15.29
CA ASP A 71 -20.35 3.96 15.33
C ASP A 71 -20.85 3.77 16.78
N ALA A 72 -22.13 4.06 17.01
CA ALA A 72 -22.72 4.06 18.34
C ALA A 72 -22.65 2.70 19.04
N ASP A 73 -22.72 1.60 18.28
CA ASP A 73 -22.64 0.25 18.85
C ASP A 73 -21.19 -0.05 19.29
N LEU A 74 -20.20 0.39 18.51
CA LEU A 74 -18.78 0.30 18.89
C LEU A 74 -18.42 1.21 20.06
N GLU A 75 -19.00 2.42 20.13
CA GLU A 75 -18.81 3.33 21.26
C GLU A 75 -19.39 2.73 22.56
N ALA A 76 -20.61 2.18 22.50
CA ALA A 76 -21.23 1.51 23.63
C ALA A 76 -20.41 0.30 24.11
N ALA A 77 -19.97 -0.55 23.19
CA ALA A 77 -19.11 -1.69 23.51
C ALA A 77 -17.76 -1.27 24.10
N SER A 78 -17.18 -0.15 23.64
CA SER A 78 -15.93 0.39 24.17
C SER A 78 -16.08 0.88 25.61
N VAL A 79 -17.21 1.53 25.94
CA VAL A 79 -17.51 1.94 27.31
C VAL A 79 -17.68 0.72 28.22
N GLU A 80 -18.43 -0.29 27.79
CA GLU A 80 -18.60 -1.55 28.53
C GLU A 80 -17.24 -2.21 28.80
N HIS A 81 -16.37 -2.31 27.80
CA HIS A 81 -15.04 -2.90 27.96
C HIS A 81 -14.17 -2.14 28.97
N VAL A 82 -14.17 -0.80 28.93
CA VAL A 82 -13.40 0.03 29.88
C VAL A 82 -13.92 -0.12 31.30
N LEU A 83 -15.24 -0.21 31.48
CA LEU A 83 -15.87 -0.42 32.79
C LEU A 83 -15.51 -1.81 33.34
N ASP A 84 -15.65 -2.86 32.53
CA ASP A 84 -15.28 -4.23 32.88
C ASP A 84 -13.79 -4.37 33.25
N ALA A 85 -12.91 -3.67 32.52
CA ALA A 85 -11.47 -3.66 32.80
C ALA A 85 -11.11 -2.89 34.07
N GLY A 86 -11.87 -1.84 34.40
CA GLY A 86 -11.72 -1.06 35.64
C GLY A 86 -12.24 -1.80 36.89
N GLU A 87 -13.26 -2.64 36.73
CA GLU A 87 -13.82 -3.46 37.82
C GLU A 87 -13.04 -4.76 38.05
N ASN A 88 -12.27 -5.25 37.08
CA ASN A 88 -11.51 -6.50 37.21
C ASN A 88 -10.09 -6.43 36.59
N PRO A 89 -9.09 -5.94 37.35
CA PRO A 89 -7.74 -5.70 36.83
C PRO A 89 -6.94 -6.97 36.49
N GLU A 90 -7.42 -8.17 36.84
CA GLU A 90 -6.76 -9.44 36.52
C GLU A 90 -7.09 -9.97 35.11
N ARG A 91 -8.14 -9.45 34.43
CA ARG A 91 -8.52 -9.88 33.07
C ARG A 91 -7.67 -9.27 31.95
N THR A 92 -6.93 -8.20 32.21
CA THR A 92 -6.07 -7.52 31.22
C THR A 92 -4.70 -8.20 31.03
N ALA A 93 -4.36 -9.19 31.85
CA ALA A 93 -3.06 -9.87 31.79
C ALA A 93 -2.99 -11.04 30.79
N ASP A 94 -4.12 -11.48 30.22
CA ASP A 94 -4.23 -12.74 29.46
C ASP A 94 -4.70 -12.58 28.00
N GLN A 95 -4.58 -11.37 27.43
CA GLN A 95 -4.82 -11.09 25.99
C GLN A 95 -3.58 -10.57 25.27
#